data_AF-A0A836W5U7-F1
#
_entry.id   AF-A0A836W5U7-F1
#
_cell.length_a   1.000
_cell.length_b   1.000
_cell.length_c   1.000
_cell.angle_alpha   90.00
_cell.angle_beta   90.00
_cell.angle_gamma   90.00
#
_symmetry.space_group_name_H-M   'P 1'
#
loop_
_entity.id
_entity.type
_entity.pdbx_description
1 polymer ?
#
loop_
_entity_poly.entity_id
_entity_poly.type
_entity_poly.pdbx_seq_one_letter_code
_entity_poly.pdbx_strand_id
1 'polypeptide(L)'
;MKHISNEREAILACQSGQTEAYRFLVEKYKTRAYFTALMFTQNRDDALDLSQEAFVHAYRAIDHFDPQKNFYTWFYRILKNLCINYVNRLK
;
A
#
# COMPACT_ATOMS: atom_id res chain seq x y z
N MET A 1 -1.67 -22.42 9.90
CA MET A 1 -1.62 -20.98 9.53
C MET A 1 -2.78 -20.29 10.22
N LYS A 2 -2.54 -19.18 10.95
CA LYS A 2 -3.63 -18.36 11.49
C LYS A 2 -4.47 -17.84 10.32
N HIS A 3 -5.79 -18.04 10.37
CA HIS A 3 -6.69 -17.47 9.39
C HIS A 3 -6.78 -15.95 9.66
N ILE A 4 -6.21 -15.13 8.78
CA ILE A 4 -6.28 -13.67 8.87
C ILE A 4 -7.59 -13.24 8.23
N SER A 5 -8.48 -12.67 9.03
CA SER A 5 -9.84 -12.33 8.62
C SER A 5 -10.05 -10.83 8.39
N ASN A 6 -9.18 -9.99 8.96
CA ASN A 6 -9.31 -8.53 8.88
C ASN A 6 -7.95 -7.81 8.84
N GLU A 7 -7.99 -6.51 8.53
CA GLU A 7 -6.79 -5.68 8.39
C GLU A 7 -6.00 -5.57 9.68
N ARG A 8 -6.67 -5.42 10.83
CA ARG A 8 -6.01 -5.26 12.12
C ARG A 8 -5.19 -6.50 12.46
N GLU A 9 -5.75 -7.69 12.24
CA GLU A 9 -5.02 -8.95 12.38
C GLU A 9 -3.82 -9.03 11.45
N ALA A 10 -3.99 -8.64 10.19
CA ALA A 10 -2.90 -8.62 9.22
C ALA A 10 -1.76 -7.70 9.65
N ILE A 11 -2.09 -6.48 10.10
CA ILE A 11 -1.13 -5.48 10.58
C ILE A 11 -0.38 -6.00 11.80
N LEU A 12 -1.09 -6.45 12.83
CA LEU A 12 -0.46 -6.96 14.06
C LEU A 12 0.44 -8.17 13.78
N ALA A 13 0.03 -9.04 12.87
CA ALA A 13 0.86 -10.16 12.44
C ALA A 13 2.14 -9.68 11.72
N CYS A 14 2.03 -8.70 10.81
CA CYS A 14 3.19 -8.09 10.16
C CYS A 14 4.18 -7.50 11.19
N GLN A 15 3.65 -6.73 12.15
CA GLN A 15 4.44 -6.11 13.23
C GLN A 15 5.10 -7.15 14.17
N SER A 16 4.55 -8.37 14.22
CA SER A 16 5.16 -9.50 14.93
C SER A 16 6.19 -10.30 14.10
N GLY A 17 6.53 -9.83 12.90
CA GLY A 17 7.47 -10.49 11.98
C GLY A 17 6.84 -11.53 11.05
N GLN A 18 5.52 -11.73 11.06
CA GLN A 18 4.83 -12.64 10.14
C GLN A 18 4.59 -11.95 8.79
N THR A 19 5.62 -11.92 7.96
CA THR A 19 5.64 -11.17 6.69
C THR A 19 4.54 -11.61 5.71
N GLU A 20 4.19 -12.90 5.69
CA GLU A 20 3.14 -13.45 4.83
C GLU A 20 1.75 -12.85 5.11
N ALA A 21 1.53 -12.32 6.31
CA ALA A 21 0.29 -11.63 6.68
C ALA A 21 0.05 -10.38 5.81
N TYR A 22 1.11 -9.77 5.29
CA TYR A 22 1.02 -8.58 4.46
C TYR A 22 0.27 -8.83 3.15
N ARG A 23 0.28 -10.07 2.64
CA ARG A 23 -0.47 -10.46 1.45
C ARG A 23 -1.94 -10.12 1.56
N PHE A 24 -2.55 -10.24 2.74
CA PHE A 24 -3.95 -9.87 2.95
C PHE A 24 -4.20 -8.39 2.62
N LEU A 25 -3.32 -7.49 3.05
CA LEU A 25 -3.43 -6.05 2.78
C LEU A 25 -3.21 -5.74 1.31
N VAL A 26 -2.23 -6.38 0.68
CA VAL A 26 -1.94 -6.22 -0.76
C VAL A 26 -3.13 -6.68 -1.59
N GLU A 27 -3.63 -7.89 -1.36
CA GLU A 27 -4.77 -8.44 -2.12
C GLU A 27 -6.04 -7.59 -1.95
N LYS A 28 -6.28 -7.10 -0.73
CA LYS A 28 -7.42 -6.23 -0.44
C LYS A 28 -7.36 -4.90 -1.18
N TYR A 29 -6.17 -4.34 -1.41
CA TYR A 29 -6.01 -2.96 -1.88
C TYR A 29 -5.35 -2.78 -3.24
N LYS A 30 -4.73 -3.80 -3.82
CA LYS A 30 -3.96 -3.69 -5.08
C LYS A 30 -4.74 -3.07 -6.23
N THR A 31 -6.00 -3.49 -6.43
CA THR A 31 -6.85 -2.96 -7.50
C THR A 31 -7.15 -1.48 -7.30
N ARG A 32 -7.48 -1.08 -6.07
CA ARG A 32 -7.80 0.32 -5.74
C ARG A 32 -6.55 1.21 -5.82
N ALA A 33 -5.40 0.69 -5.39
CA ALA A 33 -4.12 1.36 -5.49
C ALA A 33 -3.73 1.60 -6.96
N TYR A 34 -3.82 0.57 -7.80
CA TYR A 34 -3.56 0.67 -9.23
C TYR A 34 -4.42 1.73 -9.91
N PHE A 35 -5.75 1.67 -9.74
CA PHE A 35 -6.63 2.69 -10.35
C PHE A 35 -6.38 4.09 -9.79
N THR A 36 -6.03 4.20 -8.51
CA THR A 36 -5.62 5.48 -7.93
C THR A 36 -4.38 6.01 -8.63
N ALA A 37 -3.33 5.20 -8.79
CA ALA A 37 -2.11 5.59 -9.49
C ALA A 37 -2.38 5.97 -10.95
N LEU A 38 -3.22 5.18 -11.64
CA LEU A 38 -3.58 5.41 -13.03
C LEU A 38 -4.25 6.77 -13.26
N MET A 39 -5.05 7.25 -12.30
CA MET A 39 -5.63 8.60 -12.38
C MET A 39 -4.57 9.71 -12.34
N PHE A 40 -3.41 9.49 -11.72
CA PHE A 40 -2.32 10.47 -11.69
C PHE A 40 -1.41 10.34 -12.90
N THR A 41 -1.02 9.11 -13.25
CA THR A 41 0.01 8.87 -14.28
C THR A 41 -0.55 8.90 -15.69
N GLN A 42 -1.82 8.52 -15.87
CA GLN A 42 -2.44 8.25 -17.17
C GLN A 42 -1.67 7.22 -18.03
N ASN A 43 -0.78 6.45 -17.39
CA ASN A 43 0.03 5.40 -18.00
C ASN A 43 -0.10 4.13 -17.15
N ARG A 44 -0.37 3.00 -17.81
CA ARG A 44 -0.64 1.71 -17.16
C ARG A 44 0.59 1.12 -16.48
N ASP A 45 1.74 1.20 -17.14
CA ASP A 45 3.00 0.63 -16.63
C ASP A 45 3.47 1.45 -15.43
N ASP A 46 3.45 2.78 -15.55
CA ASP A 46 3.79 3.69 -14.44
C ASP A 46 2.83 3.51 -13.25
N ALA A 47 1.54 3.32 -13.53
CA ALA A 47 0.54 3.09 -12.47
C ALA A 47 0.79 1.78 -11.73
N LEU A 48 1.18 0.72 -12.47
CA LEU A 48 1.53 -0.55 -11.89
C LEU A 48 2.77 -0.41 -11.00
N ASP A 49 3.84 0.18 -11.52
CA ASP A 49 5.10 0.37 -10.80
C ASP A 49 4.92 1.21 -9.53
N LEU A 50 4.27 2.37 -9.63
CA LEU A 50 4.06 3.25 -8.47
C LEU A 50 3.13 2.64 -7.42
N SER A 51 2.11 1.88 -7.85
CA SER A 51 1.24 1.19 -6.90
C SER A 51 1.97 0.09 -6.14
N GLN A 52 2.87 -0.65 -6.81
CA GLN A 52 3.72 -1.65 -6.18
C GLN A 52 4.74 -1.01 -5.24
N GLU A 53 5.42 0.06 -5.68
CA GLU A 53 6.37 0.82 -4.87
C GLU A 53 5.70 1.35 -3.59
N ALA A 54 4.46 1.83 -3.70
CA ALA A 54 3.69 2.26 -2.53
C ALA A 54 3.49 1.15 -1.51
N PHE A 55 3.23 -0.10 -1.95
CA PHE A 55 3.15 -1.26 -1.04
C PHE A 55 4.49 -1.60 -0.42
N VAL A 56 5.61 -1.50 -1.16
CA VAL A 56 6.95 -1.70 -0.59
C VAL A 56 7.23 -0.67 0.51
N HIS A 57 6.91 0.60 0.27
CA HIS A 57 7.07 1.67 1.26
C HIS A 57 6.17 1.46 2.48
N ALA A 58 4.91 1.05 2.25
CA ALA A 58 3.97 0.76 3.32
C ALA A 58 4.42 -0.45 4.16
N TYR A 59 4.96 -1.49 3.52
CA TYR A 59 5.50 -2.65 4.23
C TYR A 59 6.66 -2.26 5.14
N ARG A 60 7.62 -1.47 4.63
CA ARG A 60 8.78 -0.99 5.43
C ARG A 60 8.38 -0.10 6.60
N ALA A 61 7.23 0.57 6.51
CA ALA A 61 6.74 1.46 7.55
C ALA A 61 5.67 0.82 8.47
N ILE A 62 5.29 -0.44 8.22
CA ILE A 62 4.16 -1.09 8.89
C ILE A 62 4.38 -1.23 10.41
N ASP A 63 5.63 -1.39 10.84
CA ASP A 63 6.01 -1.52 12.25
C ASP A 63 5.63 -0.31 13.10
N HIS A 64 5.53 0.86 12.47
CA HIS A 64 5.17 2.12 13.12
C HIS A 64 3.71 2.52 12.88
N PHE A 65 2.97 1.73 12.11
CA PHE A 65 1.57 2.01 11.82
C PHE A 65 0.68 1.70 13.04
N ASP A 66 -0.23 2.61 13.37
CA ASP A 66 -1.23 2.40 14.43
C ASP A 66 -2.37 1.50 13.92
N PRO A 67 -2.52 0.26 14.42
CA PRO A 67 -3.53 -0.68 13.93
C PRO A 67 -4.98 -0.28 14.21
N GLN A 68 -5.22 0.77 15.01
CA GLN A 68 -6.55 1.35 15.21
C GLN A 68 -6.98 2.29 14.08
N LYS A 69 -6.03 2.74 13.25
CA LYS A 69 -6.30 3.62 12.12
C LYS A 69 -6.65 2.85 10.87
N ASN A 70 -7.36 3.50 9.94
CA ASN A 70 -7.63 2.92 8.63
C ASN A 70 -6.33 2.82 7.81
N PHE A 71 -5.93 1.60 7.47
CA PHE A 71 -4.72 1.33 6.70
C PHE A 71 -4.74 2.02 5.34
N TYR A 72 -5.86 1.93 4.60
CA TYR A 72 -5.93 2.50 3.26
C TYR A 72 -5.78 4.02 3.25
N THR A 73 -6.36 4.73 4.22
CA THR A 73 -6.19 6.20 4.32
C THR A 73 -4.73 6.59 4.53
N TRP A 74 -3.99 5.82 5.33
CA TRP A 74 -2.55 6.03 5.53
C TRP A 74 -1.73 5.65 4.28
N PHE A 75 -1.99 4.47 3.72
CA PHE A 75 -1.38 3.98 2.48
C PHE A 75 -1.61 4.94 1.31
N TYR A 76 -2.81 5.51 1.18
CA TYR A 76 -3.16 6.47 0.15
C TYR A 76 -2.23 7.68 0.16
N ARG A 77 -1.76 8.13 1.33
CA ARG A 77 -0.81 9.25 1.42
C ARG A 77 0.54 8.89 0.81
N ILE A 78 1.03 7.67 1.06
CA ILE A 78 2.27 7.14 0.47
C ILE A 78 2.11 7.10 -1.05
N LEU A 79 1.06 6.45 -1.52
CA LEU A 79 0.75 6.31 -2.95
C LEU A 79 0.63 7.67 -3.65
N LYS A 80 -0.19 8.58 -3.10
CA LYS A 80 -0.39 9.92 -3.64
C LYS A 80 0.93 10.68 -3.75
N ASN A 81 1.79 10.61 -2.74
CA ASN A 81 3.06 11.31 -2.75
C ASN A 81 3.99 10.76 -3.84
N LEU A 82 4.07 9.43 -4.01
CA LEU A 82 4.84 8.80 -5.08
C LEU A 82 4.35 9.26 -6.45
N CYS A 83 3.03 9.20 -6.70
CA CYS A 83 2.43 9.63 -7.96
C CYS A 83 2.68 11.11 -8.26
N ILE A 84 2.49 12.01 -7.27
CA ILE A 84 2.73 13.45 -7.46
C ILE A 84 4.20 13.72 -7.77
N ASN A 85 5.12 13.08 -7.04
CA ASN A 85 6.54 13.24 -7.28
C ASN A 85 6.95 12.74 -8.67
N TYR A 86 6.41 11.61 -9.11
CA TYR A 86 6.63 11.09 -10.45
C TYR A 86 6.16 12.08 -11.52
N VAL A 87 4.90 12.53 -11.45
CA VAL A 87 4.33 13.48 -12.43
C VAL A 87 5.08 14.80 -12.45
N ASN A 88 5.56 15.29 -11.31
CA ASN A 88 6.34 16.52 -11.26
C ASN A 88 7.73 16.40 -11.89
N ARG A 89 8.32 15.20 -11.95
CA ARG A 89 9.62 14.96 -12.62
C ARG A 89 9.52 14.88 -14.14
N LEU A 90 8.32 14.66 -14.67
CA LEU A 90 8.05 14.62 -16.11
C LEU A 90 7.82 16.01 -16.72
N LYS A 91 7.68 17.04 -15.89
CA LYS A 91 7.56 18.44 -16.29
C LYS A 91 8.92 19.09 -16.38
#